data_AF-A0AAV6NF68-F1
#
_entry.id   AF-A0AAV6NF68-F1
#
_cell.length_a   1.000
_cell.length_b   1.000
_cell.length_c   1.000
_cell.angle_alpha   90.00
_cell.angle_beta   90.00
_cell.angle_gamma   90.00
#
_symmetry.space_group_name_H-M   'P 1'
#
loop_
_entity.id
_entity.type
_entity.pdbx_description
1 polymer ?
#
loop_
_entity_poly.entity_id
_entity_poly.type
_entity_poly.pdbx_seq_one_letter_code
_entity_poly.pdbx_strand_id
1 'polypeptide(L)'
;MEADDLKSTMLTMNPTVIVPSPILLWRSKVFLFIFWGVVCCKIGWDSVMRMSADVRDLFLYEAFLYYNPLLLVTMMVWLWGINLWFFSQSNVNYAKIFELDQNHLTHHEIWKCATWMTIVVPTSMTAYLYLYSCGEVSLAASQPVLLYLAVVIILVFPFEIFYLSSRFFLLRTLWRIVVPLQAITFADFFVADILTSMSKVFSDLERSVCRMIHRQVATIAWFEADSVCGSHSVAIPVVLVLPYLFRLFQCLRQFKDTGEKATLLNALKYSTAVPVICLSALKYHVFPDKWTNVYRPLWLLSSVMNSSYSFYWDVKRDWNLSNLILRCTWTYKLSAHLRHNYLTVFAITALEIFRRFQWIFFRVENEWSKMNMKPNVHISMSTLSTEEDKLLNSSSHDV
;
A
#
# COMPACT_ATOMS: atom_id res chain seq x y z
N MET A 1 81.17 15.61 -31.42
CA MET A 1 81.15 14.15 -31.56
C MET A 1 80.54 13.60 -30.28
N GLU A 2 79.57 12.72 -30.44
CA GLU A 2 78.53 12.25 -29.49
C GLU A 2 78.99 11.92 -28.05
N ALA A 3 78.08 12.12 -27.08
CA ALA A 3 77.42 10.99 -26.38
C ALA A 3 76.43 11.47 -25.29
N ASP A 4 75.15 11.16 -25.53
CA ASP A 4 74.10 10.68 -24.62
C ASP A 4 73.95 11.22 -23.18
N ASP A 5 72.88 12.00 -22.98
CA ASP A 5 72.26 12.26 -21.68
C ASP A 5 70.95 11.43 -21.59
N LEU A 6 71.06 10.18 -21.14
CA LEU A 6 69.93 9.28 -20.88
C LEU A 6 69.48 9.43 -19.42
N LYS A 7 68.71 10.48 -19.12
CA LYS A 7 67.94 10.54 -17.86
C LYS A 7 66.55 9.96 -18.07
N SER A 8 66.39 8.75 -17.52
CA SER A 8 65.13 8.03 -17.35
C SER A 8 64.05 8.91 -16.71
N THR A 9 63.07 9.30 -17.51
CA THR A 9 61.79 9.84 -17.02
C THR A 9 60.94 8.66 -16.56
N MET A 10 60.98 8.33 -15.27
CA MET A 10 59.99 7.44 -14.66
C MET A 10 58.63 8.15 -14.70
N LEU A 11 57.81 7.80 -15.69
CA LEU A 11 56.39 8.13 -15.73
C LEU A 11 55.69 7.42 -14.57
N THR A 12 55.29 8.17 -13.54
CA THR A 12 54.29 7.74 -12.57
C THR A 12 52.96 7.53 -13.31
N MET A 13 52.64 6.29 -13.68
CA MET A 13 51.32 5.90 -14.15
C MET A 13 50.36 5.92 -12.94
N ASN A 14 49.53 6.95 -12.84
CA ASN A 14 48.32 6.88 -12.02
C ASN A 14 47.39 5.83 -12.68
N PRO A 15 46.93 4.80 -11.97
CA PRO A 15 45.97 3.87 -12.52
C PRO A 15 44.67 4.62 -12.78
N THR A 16 44.37 4.86 -14.05
CA THR A 16 43.05 5.32 -14.48
C THR A 16 42.06 4.19 -14.17
N VAL A 17 41.28 4.37 -13.11
CA VAL A 17 40.15 3.49 -12.83
C VAL A 17 39.18 3.64 -14.01
N ILE A 18 39.14 2.65 -14.89
CA ILE A 18 38.22 2.59 -16.02
C ILE A 18 36.82 2.34 -15.44
N VAL A 19 36.11 3.41 -15.11
CA VAL A 19 34.71 3.34 -14.68
C VAL A 19 33.87 3.06 -15.94
N PRO A 20 33.07 1.98 -15.98
CA PRO A 20 32.23 1.68 -17.14
C PRO A 20 31.23 2.81 -17.39
N SER A 21 30.86 3.05 -18.65
CA SER A 21 29.93 4.13 -18.99
C SER A 21 28.58 3.93 -18.27
N PRO A 22 27.86 5.01 -17.89
CA PRO A 22 26.56 4.91 -17.22
C PRO A 22 25.54 4.07 -17.99
N ILE A 23 25.58 4.13 -19.32
CA ILE A 23 24.71 3.36 -20.21
C ILE A 23 25.06 1.86 -20.13
N LEU A 24 26.34 1.51 -20.11
CA LEU A 24 26.78 0.12 -19.97
C LEU A 24 26.40 -0.45 -18.60
N LEU A 25 26.57 0.32 -17.51
CA LEU A 25 26.15 -0.05 -16.16
C LEU A 25 24.64 -0.24 -16.04
N TRP A 26 23.84 0.60 -16.71
CA TRP A 26 22.40 0.45 -16.72
C TRP A 26 21.97 -0.80 -17.49
N ARG A 27 22.53 -1.02 -18.68
CA ARG A 27 22.26 -2.22 -19.50
C ARG A 27 22.62 -3.51 -18.76
N SER A 28 23.76 -3.54 -18.08
CA SER A 28 24.18 -4.72 -17.30
C SER A 28 23.24 -4.98 -16.12
N LYS A 29 22.81 -3.94 -15.39
CA LYS A 29 21.81 -4.08 -14.31
C LYS A 29 20.48 -4.63 -14.80
N VAL A 30 19.98 -4.15 -15.94
CA VAL A 30 18.73 -4.65 -16.55
C VAL A 30 18.88 -6.12 -16.94
N PHE A 31 19.99 -6.50 -17.57
CA PHE A 31 20.27 -7.89 -17.91
C PHE A 31 20.30 -8.78 -16.66
N LEU A 32 21.01 -8.37 -15.60
CA LEU A 32 21.06 -9.12 -14.33
C LEU A 32 19.69 -9.26 -13.69
N PHE A 33 18.86 -8.23 -13.75
CA PHE A 33 17.50 -8.29 -13.22
C PHE A 33 16.62 -9.28 -14.01
N ILE A 34 16.69 -9.26 -15.35
CA ILE A 34 15.96 -10.23 -16.19
C ILE A 34 16.46 -11.65 -15.92
N PHE A 35 17.79 -11.84 -15.87
CA PHE A 35 18.40 -13.13 -15.58
C PHE A 35 17.95 -13.67 -14.21
N TRP A 36 17.99 -12.83 -13.16
CA TRP A 36 17.47 -13.16 -11.83
C TRP A 36 16.00 -13.60 -11.88
N GLY A 37 15.15 -12.87 -12.62
CA GLY A 37 13.73 -13.22 -12.77
C GLY A 37 13.53 -14.57 -13.45
N VAL A 38 14.26 -14.85 -14.53
CA VAL A 38 14.23 -16.15 -15.22
C VAL A 38 14.67 -17.28 -14.29
N VAL A 39 15.74 -17.08 -13.52
CA VAL A 39 16.22 -18.05 -12.52
C VAL A 39 15.16 -18.33 -11.46
N CYS A 40 14.54 -17.28 -10.89
CA CYS A 40 13.49 -17.45 -9.89
C CYS A 40 12.28 -18.21 -10.43
N CYS A 41 11.86 -17.90 -11.66
CA CYS A 41 10.77 -18.60 -12.34
C CYS A 41 11.13 -20.07 -12.61
N LYS A 42 12.35 -20.35 -13.08
CA LYS A 42 12.79 -21.72 -13.36
C LYS A 42 12.85 -22.57 -12.09
N ILE A 43 13.47 -22.05 -11.02
CA ILE A 43 13.54 -22.74 -9.73
C ILE A 43 12.14 -22.94 -9.15
N GLY A 44 11.30 -21.90 -9.18
CA GLY A 44 9.92 -21.98 -8.69
C GLY A 44 9.11 -23.05 -9.43
N TRP A 45 9.20 -23.06 -10.77
CA TRP A 45 8.55 -24.07 -11.61
C TRP A 45 9.02 -25.49 -11.29
N ASP A 46 10.33 -25.70 -11.23
CA ASP A 46 10.90 -27.02 -10.92
C ASP A 46 10.50 -27.48 -9.52
N SER A 47 10.44 -26.58 -8.54
CA SER A 47 10.02 -26.87 -7.16
C SER A 47 8.55 -27.30 -7.11
N VAL A 48 7.68 -26.61 -7.86
CA VAL A 48 6.25 -26.94 -7.96
C VAL A 48 6.04 -28.26 -8.69
N MET A 49 6.82 -28.55 -9.73
CA MET A 49 6.71 -29.80 -10.50
C MET A 49 7.30 -31.01 -9.78
N ARG A 50 8.08 -30.82 -8.71
CA ARG A 50 8.49 -31.92 -7.81
C ARG A 50 7.36 -32.40 -6.91
N MET A 51 6.33 -31.58 -6.67
CA MET A 51 5.20 -31.94 -5.83
C MET A 51 4.21 -32.81 -6.57
N SER A 52 3.59 -33.74 -5.84
CA SER A 52 2.52 -34.56 -6.40
C SER A 52 1.29 -33.71 -6.74
N ALA A 53 0.51 -34.16 -7.73
CA ALA A 53 -0.59 -33.36 -8.28
C ALA A 53 -1.68 -33.04 -7.24
N ASP A 54 -1.87 -33.91 -6.25
CA ASP A 54 -2.84 -33.80 -5.17
C ASP A 54 -2.48 -32.74 -4.11
N VAL A 55 -1.19 -32.46 -3.89
CA VAL A 55 -0.73 -31.46 -2.91
C VAL A 55 -0.27 -30.15 -3.54
N ARG A 56 -0.08 -30.12 -4.86
CA ARG A 56 0.46 -28.97 -5.59
C ARG A 56 -0.36 -27.68 -5.40
N ASP A 57 -1.68 -27.79 -5.45
CA ASP A 57 -2.57 -26.62 -5.28
C ASP A 57 -2.52 -26.08 -3.85
N LEU A 58 -2.45 -26.98 -2.86
CA LEU A 58 -2.28 -26.62 -1.45
C LEU A 58 -0.92 -25.94 -1.23
N PHE A 59 0.14 -26.50 -1.80
CA PHE A 59 1.49 -25.96 -1.73
C PHE A 59 1.58 -24.54 -2.30
N LEU A 60 0.98 -24.30 -3.47
CA LEU A 60 0.90 -22.96 -4.07
C LEU A 60 0.05 -22.00 -3.23
N TYR A 61 -1.07 -22.48 -2.68
CA TYR A 61 -1.90 -21.68 -1.79
C TYR A 61 -1.14 -21.23 -0.54
N GLU A 62 -0.34 -22.09 0.08
CA GLU A 62 0.46 -21.74 1.26
C GLU A 62 1.54 -20.70 0.93
N ALA A 63 2.29 -20.92 -0.15
CA ALA A 63 3.26 -19.93 -0.60
C ALA A 63 2.57 -18.58 -0.87
N PHE A 64 1.41 -18.61 -1.53
CA PHE A 64 0.66 -17.41 -1.82
C PHE A 64 0.17 -16.72 -0.53
N LEU A 65 -0.33 -17.46 0.45
CA LEU A 65 -0.77 -16.93 1.73
C LEU A 65 0.33 -16.08 2.40
N TYR A 66 1.54 -16.63 2.52
CA TYR A 66 2.65 -15.95 3.22
C TYR A 66 3.24 -14.76 2.44
N TYR A 67 3.27 -14.83 1.10
CA TYR A 67 3.96 -13.81 0.30
C TYR A 67 3.03 -12.75 -0.29
N ASN A 68 1.71 -13.02 -0.40
CA ASN A 68 0.73 -12.08 -0.95
C ASN A 68 0.75 -10.70 -0.27
N PRO A 69 0.80 -10.59 1.08
CA PRO A 69 0.82 -9.27 1.71
C PRO A 69 1.99 -8.41 1.26
N LEU A 70 3.19 -8.97 1.25
CA LEU A 70 4.40 -8.23 0.88
C LEU A 70 4.49 -7.95 -0.62
N LEU A 71 3.98 -8.84 -1.47
CA LEU A 71 3.87 -8.58 -2.92
C LEU A 71 2.93 -7.40 -3.21
N LEU A 72 1.77 -7.34 -2.56
CA LEU A 72 0.81 -6.25 -2.74
C LEU A 72 1.30 -4.94 -2.13
N VAL A 73 2.00 -4.97 -0.99
CA VAL A 73 2.69 -3.78 -0.45
C VAL A 73 3.80 -3.32 -1.39
N THR A 74 4.57 -4.23 -1.98
CA THR A 74 5.60 -3.89 -2.99
C THR A 74 4.97 -3.18 -4.19
N MET A 75 3.84 -3.69 -4.69
CA MET A 75 3.09 -3.04 -5.76
C MET A 75 2.60 -1.64 -5.36
N MET A 76 2.11 -1.48 -4.13
CA MET A 76 1.70 -0.19 -3.59
C MET A 76 2.86 0.83 -3.60
N VAL A 77 4.06 0.42 -3.18
CA VAL A 77 5.25 1.29 -3.18
C VAL A 77 5.66 1.68 -4.60
N TRP A 78 5.58 0.77 -5.57
CA TRP A 78 5.77 1.09 -7.00
C TRP A 78 4.80 2.16 -7.49
N LEU A 79 3.50 1.97 -7.23
CA LEU A 79 2.45 2.91 -7.61
C LEU A 79 2.62 4.27 -6.93
N TRP A 80 3.09 4.28 -5.68
CA TRP A 80 3.43 5.52 -4.99
C TRP A 80 4.57 6.26 -5.67
N GLY A 81 5.64 5.56 -6.06
CA GLY A 81 6.74 6.16 -6.82
C GLY A 81 6.29 6.73 -8.17
N ILE A 82 5.37 6.06 -8.86
CA ILE A 82 4.76 6.57 -10.10
C ILE A 82 3.99 7.88 -9.83
N ASN A 83 3.17 7.93 -8.78
CA ASN A 83 2.43 9.14 -8.42
C ASN A 83 3.38 10.30 -8.09
N LEU A 84 4.44 10.05 -7.30
CA LEU A 84 5.46 11.07 -6.99
C LEU A 84 6.19 11.56 -8.24
N TRP A 85 6.50 10.67 -9.18
CA TRP A 85 7.10 11.04 -10.46
C TRP A 85 6.17 11.97 -11.25
N PHE A 86 4.89 11.61 -11.37
CA PHE A 86 3.90 12.46 -12.02
C PHE A 86 3.76 13.82 -11.34
N PHE A 87 3.67 13.88 -10.00
CA PHE A 87 3.61 15.15 -9.28
C PHE A 87 4.84 16.03 -9.54
N SER A 88 6.02 15.41 -9.65
CA SER A 88 7.25 16.11 -10.01
C SER A 88 7.21 16.65 -11.43
N GLN A 89 6.63 15.92 -12.40
CA GLN A 89 6.49 16.40 -13.79
C GLN A 89 5.45 17.52 -13.92
N SER A 90 4.37 17.44 -13.13
CA SER A 90 3.28 18.43 -13.12
C SER A 90 3.56 19.66 -12.25
N ASN A 91 4.77 19.82 -11.70
CA ASN A 91 5.15 20.91 -10.79
C ASN A 91 4.24 21.03 -9.55
N VAL A 92 3.70 19.91 -9.07
CA VAL A 92 2.90 19.86 -7.84
C VAL A 92 3.86 19.72 -6.65
N ASN A 93 3.88 20.70 -5.75
CA ASN A 93 4.69 20.62 -4.53
C ASN A 93 4.01 19.74 -3.48
N TYR A 94 4.10 18.42 -3.69
CA TYR A 94 3.54 17.43 -2.77
C TYR A 94 4.17 17.50 -1.37
N ALA A 95 5.44 17.89 -1.24
CA ALA A 95 6.09 18.04 0.06
C ALA A 95 5.36 19.07 0.95
N LYS A 96 4.90 20.19 0.37
CA LYS A 96 4.08 21.17 1.09
C LYS A 96 2.71 20.61 1.50
N ILE A 97 2.06 19.85 0.63
CA ILE A 97 0.72 19.28 0.88
C ILE A 97 0.74 18.25 2.01
N PHE A 98 1.78 17.41 2.01
CA PHE A 98 1.98 16.37 3.00
C PHE A 98 2.74 16.83 4.25
N GLU A 99 3.18 18.10 4.29
CA GLU A 99 4.01 18.68 5.37
C GLU A 99 5.29 17.85 5.61
N LEU A 100 5.95 17.46 4.52
CA LEU A 100 7.18 16.66 4.57
C LEU A 100 8.40 17.51 4.94
N ASP A 101 9.41 16.85 5.51
CA ASP A 101 10.69 17.48 5.80
C ASP A 101 11.52 17.72 4.54
N GLN A 102 12.59 18.50 4.66
CA GLN A 102 13.48 18.78 3.52
C GLN A 102 14.19 17.52 2.99
N ASN A 103 14.37 16.51 3.85
CA ASN A 103 15.04 15.25 3.55
C ASN A 103 14.06 14.13 3.12
N HIS A 104 12.87 14.51 2.65
CA HIS A 104 11.88 13.54 2.20
C HIS A 104 12.34 12.79 0.95
N LEU A 105 11.84 11.56 0.81
CA LEU A 105 12.20 10.72 -0.32
C LEU A 105 11.57 11.21 -1.61
N THR A 106 12.41 11.31 -2.63
CA THR A 106 12.02 11.53 -4.01
C THR A 106 11.48 10.23 -4.62
N HIS A 107 10.79 10.35 -5.76
CA HIS A 107 10.32 9.20 -6.53
C HIS A 107 11.47 8.21 -6.89
N HIS A 108 12.68 8.71 -7.13
CA HIS A 108 13.86 7.88 -7.39
C HIS A 108 14.22 6.98 -6.21
N GLU A 109 14.17 7.50 -4.98
CA GLU A 109 14.49 6.72 -3.77
C GLU A 109 13.36 5.73 -3.46
N ILE A 110 12.10 6.13 -3.65
CA ILE A 110 10.96 5.23 -3.54
C ILE A 110 11.08 4.06 -4.55
N TRP A 111 11.48 4.31 -5.79
CA TRP A 111 11.71 3.23 -6.76
C TRP A 111 12.93 2.36 -6.43
N LYS A 112 13.98 2.89 -5.78
CA LYS A 112 15.06 2.06 -5.25
C LYS A 112 14.52 1.10 -4.17
N CYS A 113 13.71 1.60 -3.23
CA CYS A 113 13.05 0.76 -2.23
C CYS A 113 12.16 -0.30 -2.88
N ALA A 114 11.31 0.10 -3.82
CA ALA A 114 10.42 -0.80 -4.55
C ALA A 114 11.20 -1.89 -5.30
N THR A 115 12.32 -1.53 -5.95
CA THR A 115 13.19 -2.48 -6.66
C THR A 115 13.79 -3.51 -5.69
N TRP A 116 14.32 -3.09 -4.54
CA TRP A 116 14.83 -4.02 -3.54
C TRP A 116 13.75 -4.95 -2.99
N MET A 117 12.54 -4.44 -2.74
CA MET A 117 11.41 -5.27 -2.34
C MET A 117 11.01 -6.28 -3.44
N THR A 118 11.03 -5.85 -4.71
CA THR A 118 10.78 -6.73 -5.86
C THR A 118 11.84 -7.82 -6.01
N ILE A 119 13.08 -7.61 -5.54
CA ILE A 119 14.12 -8.65 -5.56
C ILE A 119 13.96 -9.57 -4.34
N VAL A 120 13.87 -8.99 -3.13
CA VAL A 120 13.93 -9.73 -1.86
C VAL A 120 12.69 -10.62 -1.67
N VAL A 121 11.48 -10.08 -1.90
CA VAL A 121 10.24 -10.82 -1.61
C VAL A 121 10.09 -12.07 -2.51
N PRO A 122 10.24 -11.98 -3.85
CA PRO A 122 10.19 -13.16 -4.71
C PRO A 122 11.37 -14.10 -4.51
N THR A 123 12.57 -13.60 -4.20
CA THR A 123 13.71 -14.48 -3.89
C THR A 123 13.43 -15.34 -2.66
N SER A 124 12.89 -14.73 -1.60
CA SER A 124 12.45 -15.45 -0.40
C SER A 124 11.34 -16.46 -0.73
N MET A 125 10.38 -16.09 -1.58
CA MET A 125 9.33 -17.01 -2.03
C MET A 125 9.89 -18.19 -2.82
N THR A 126 10.82 -17.95 -3.75
CA THR A 126 11.51 -19.01 -4.50
C THR A 126 12.31 -19.92 -3.57
N ALA A 127 13.01 -19.35 -2.58
CA ALA A 127 13.73 -20.13 -1.57
C ALA A 127 12.78 -20.98 -0.72
N TYR A 128 11.64 -20.43 -0.29
CA TYR A 128 10.58 -21.17 0.40
C TYR A 128 10.10 -22.36 -0.43
N LEU A 129 9.75 -22.12 -1.71
CA LEU A 129 9.25 -23.17 -2.59
C LEU A 129 10.30 -24.26 -2.79
N TYR A 130 11.56 -23.87 -3.03
CA TYR A 130 12.66 -24.81 -3.23
C TYR A 130 12.91 -25.67 -1.99
N LEU A 131 13.12 -25.05 -0.83
CA LEU A 131 13.41 -25.74 0.43
C LEU A 131 12.28 -26.69 0.82
N TYR A 132 11.03 -26.23 0.71
CA TYR A 132 9.87 -27.08 0.98
C TYR A 132 9.85 -28.28 0.02
N SER A 133 10.07 -28.05 -1.28
CA SER A 133 10.05 -29.12 -2.28
C SER A 133 11.15 -30.18 -2.09
N CYS A 134 12.24 -29.82 -1.40
CA CYS A 134 13.32 -30.71 -1.02
C CYS A 134 13.08 -31.44 0.32
N GLY A 135 11.97 -31.16 1.02
CA GLY A 135 11.66 -31.72 2.33
C GLY A 135 12.24 -30.95 3.52
N GLU A 136 12.92 -29.83 3.28
CA GLU A 136 13.54 -28.98 4.31
C GLU A 136 12.51 -28.00 4.93
N VAL A 137 11.48 -28.57 5.56
CA VAL A 137 10.30 -27.85 6.06
C VAL A 137 10.66 -26.74 7.06
N SER A 138 11.60 -26.99 7.98
CA SER A 138 12.03 -25.99 8.97
C SER A 138 12.73 -24.80 8.32
N LEU A 139 13.59 -25.03 7.33
CA LEU A 139 14.29 -23.96 6.62
C LEU A 139 13.33 -23.20 5.72
N ALA A 140 12.39 -23.90 5.06
CA ALA A 140 11.32 -23.26 4.30
C ALA A 140 10.49 -22.34 5.20
N ALA A 141 10.02 -22.83 6.35
CA ALA A 141 9.25 -22.04 7.32
C ALA A 141 9.99 -20.79 7.80
N SER A 142 11.32 -20.86 7.94
CA SER A 142 12.12 -19.71 8.36
C SER A 142 12.13 -18.55 7.34
N GLN A 143 11.92 -18.80 6.04
CA GLN A 143 11.97 -17.78 4.99
C GLN A 143 10.96 -16.64 5.21
N PRO A 144 9.63 -16.88 5.26
CA PRO A 144 8.67 -15.82 5.52
C PRO A 144 8.84 -15.21 6.92
N VAL A 145 9.22 -15.99 7.94
CA VAL A 145 9.43 -15.48 9.31
C VAL A 145 10.54 -14.43 9.34
N LEU A 146 11.71 -14.75 8.76
CA LEU A 146 12.84 -13.84 8.70
C LEU A 146 12.53 -12.60 7.86
N LEU A 147 11.80 -12.77 6.75
CA LEU A 147 11.40 -11.65 5.90
C LEU A 147 10.49 -10.67 6.64
N TYR A 148 9.48 -11.16 7.37
CA TYR A 148 8.56 -10.31 8.12
C TYR A 148 9.27 -9.63 9.30
N LEU A 149 10.13 -10.35 10.01
CA LEU A 149 10.96 -9.78 11.07
C LEU A 149 11.87 -8.67 10.52
N ALA A 150 12.52 -8.89 9.37
CA ALA A 150 13.36 -7.89 8.73
C ALA A 150 12.57 -6.62 8.38
N VAL A 151 11.35 -6.75 7.85
CA VAL A 151 10.46 -5.59 7.57
C VAL A 151 10.16 -4.81 8.85
N VAL A 152 9.76 -5.50 9.93
CA VAL A 152 9.45 -4.84 11.20
C VAL A 152 10.69 -4.14 11.77
N ILE A 153 11.83 -4.84 11.80
CA ILE A 153 13.11 -4.30 12.29
C ILE A 153 13.48 -3.04 11.51
N ILE A 154 13.47 -3.09 10.17
CA ILE A 154 13.79 -1.93 9.33
C ILE A 154 12.84 -0.76 9.62
N LEU A 155 11.54 -1.01 9.76
CA LEU A 155 10.55 0.05 10.01
C LEU A 155 10.79 0.75 11.34
N VAL A 156 11.05 0.01 12.42
CA VAL A 156 11.19 0.58 13.78
C VAL A 156 12.62 0.97 14.17
N PHE A 157 13.60 0.68 13.31
CA PHE A 157 15.02 0.90 13.62
C PHE A 157 15.32 2.37 13.98
N PRO A 158 15.86 2.70 15.16
CA PRO A 158 15.91 4.09 15.62
C PRO A 158 17.03 4.94 14.99
N PHE A 159 17.99 4.32 14.29
CA PHE A 159 19.15 5.01 13.75
C PHE A 159 18.90 5.55 12.32
N GLU A 160 19.76 6.46 11.86
CA GLU A 160 19.76 7.08 10.52
C GLU A 160 20.16 6.11 9.38
N ILE A 161 19.74 4.85 9.49
CA ILE A 161 19.88 3.81 8.48
C ILE A 161 18.49 3.59 7.86
N PHE A 162 18.41 3.40 6.54
CA PHE A 162 17.15 3.21 5.81
C PHE A 162 16.13 4.36 5.98
N TYR A 163 16.53 5.60 5.75
CA TYR A 163 15.62 6.75 5.61
C TYR A 163 14.75 7.04 6.86
N LEU A 164 15.40 7.31 7.99
CA LEU A 164 14.76 7.52 9.30
C LEU A 164 13.58 8.51 9.27
N SER A 165 13.75 9.69 8.64
CA SER A 165 12.68 10.69 8.53
C SER A 165 11.38 10.14 7.94
N SER A 166 11.49 9.36 6.85
CA SER A 166 10.32 8.80 6.17
C SER A 166 9.67 7.67 6.98
N ARG A 167 10.48 6.85 7.66
CA ARG A 167 9.95 5.80 8.56
C ARG A 167 9.23 6.41 9.75
N PHE A 168 9.80 7.44 10.36
CA PHE A 168 9.17 8.17 11.46
C PHE A 168 7.89 8.88 11.02
N PHE A 169 7.89 9.53 9.84
CA PHE A 169 6.69 10.14 9.25
C PHE A 169 5.56 9.10 9.07
N LEU A 170 5.88 7.93 8.52
CA LEU A 170 4.92 6.85 8.34
C LEU A 170 4.35 6.36 9.68
N LEU A 171 5.23 6.01 10.64
CA LEU A 171 4.83 5.51 11.96
C LEU A 171 3.99 6.53 12.74
N ARG A 172 4.40 7.80 12.73
CA ARG A 172 3.65 8.89 13.36
C ARG A 172 2.28 9.08 12.71
N THR A 173 2.20 9.00 11.38
CA THR A 173 0.92 9.12 10.66
C THR A 173 0.00 7.92 10.97
N LEU A 174 0.53 6.70 10.99
CA LEU A 174 -0.23 5.51 11.41
C LEU A 174 -0.77 5.64 12.84
N TRP A 175 0.05 6.13 13.78
CA TRP A 175 -0.39 6.38 15.17
C TRP A 175 -1.56 7.38 15.23
N ARG A 176 -1.46 8.50 14.50
CA ARG A 176 -2.51 9.53 14.45
C ARG A 176 -3.80 9.03 13.80
N ILE A 177 -3.71 8.09 12.86
CA ILE A 177 -4.88 7.44 12.25
C ILE A 177 -5.60 6.55 13.27
N VAL A 178 -4.86 5.76 14.04
CA VAL A 178 -5.43 4.86 15.06
C VAL A 178 -6.10 5.66 16.18
N VAL A 179 -5.48 6.76 16.60
CA VAL A 179 -5.99 7.60 17.69
C VAL A 179 -6.12 9.06 17.22
N PRO A 180 -7.24 9.44 16.56
CA PRO A 180 -7.43 10.77 15.98
C PRO A 180 -7.79 11.84 17.02
N LEU A 181 -6.85 12.15 17.93
CA LEU A 181 -7.04 13.15 19.01
C LEU A 181 -6.81 14.60 18.55
N GLN A 182 -6.03 14.79 17.49
CA GLN A 182 -5.72 16.08 16.90
C GLN A 182 -6.52 16.33 15.61
N ALA A 183 -6.44 17.56 15.10
CA ALA A 183 -6.99 17.89 13.78
C ALA A 183 -6.39 16.98 12.71
N ILE A 184 -7.25 16.48 11.81
CA ILE A 184 -6.88 15.53 10.76
C ILE A 184 -6.10 16.27 9.67
N THR A 185 -4.83 15.90 9.47
CA THR A 185 -4.03 16.48 8.38
C THR A 185 -4.31 15.76 7.06
N PHE A 186 -3.84 16.34 5.94
CA PHE A 186 -4.00 15.70 4.63
C PHE A 186 -3.32 14.31 4.60
N ALA A 187 -2.14 14.17 5.19
CA ALA A 187 -1.42 12.91 5.30
C ALA A 187 -2.23 11.84 6.06
N ASP A 188 -2.88 12.21 7.18
CA ASP A 188 -3.71 11.30 7.98
C ASP A 188 -4.89 10.78 7.17
N PHE A 189 -5.58 11.67 6.47
CA PHE A 189 -6.69 11.33 5.57
C PHE A 189 -6.22 10.42 4.43
N PHE A 190 -5.09 10.79 3.80
CA PHE A 190 -4.56 10.13 2.62
C PHE A 190 -4.13 8.69 2.90
N VAL A 191 -3.29 8.50 3.93
CA VAL A 191 -2.80 7.17 4.30
C VAL A 191 -3.96 6.30 4.76
N ALA A 192 -4.88 6.82 5.58
CA ALA A 192 -6.05 6.05 6.02
C ALA A 192 -6.93 5.58 4.85
N ASP A 193 -7.05 6.38 3.78
CA ASP A 193 -7.84 6.00 2.61
C ASP A 193 -7.14 4.89 1.80
N ILE A 194 -5.80 4.90 1.72
CA ILE A 194 -5.01 3.77 1.21
C ILE A 194 -5.26 2.52 2.06
N LEU A 195 -5.24 2.63 3.40
CA LEU A 195 -5.48 1.49 4.30
C LEU A 195 -6.82 0.80 4.02
N THR A 196 -7.87 1.53 3.62
CA THR A 196 -9.17 0.91 3.28
C THR A 196 -9.09 -0.03 2.07
N SER A 197 -8.26 0.30 1.08
CA SER A 197 -8.00 -0.57 -0.08
C SER A 197 -7.03 -1.71 0.25
N MET A 198 -6.34 -1.64 1.39
CA MET A 198 -5.43 -2.67 1.92
C MET A 198 -6.10 -3.63 2.93
N SER A 199 -7.42 -3.51 3.18
CA SER A 199 -8.12 -4.34 4.18
C SER A 199 -7.90 -5.85 3.97
N LYS A 200 -7.95 -6.32 2.72
CA LYS A 200 -7.66 -7.73 2.40
C LYS A 200 -6.19 -8.11 2.63
N VAL A 201 -5.27 -7.18 2.34
CA VAL A 201 -3.84 -7.37 2.62
C VAL A 201 -3.60 -7.54 4.12
N PHE A 202 -4.26 -6.74 4.95
CA PHE A 202 -4.16 -6.88 6.41
C PHE A 202 -4.75 -8.19 6.92
N SER A 203 -5.85 -8.66 6.33
CA SER A 203 -6.40 -9.98 6.66
C SER A 203 -5.45 -11.14 6.31
N ASP A 204 -4.73 -11.05 5.18
CA ASP A 204 -3.74 -12.07 4.81
C ASP A 204 -2.48 -11.97 5.66
N LEU A 205 -2.08 -10.75 6.03
CA LEU A 205 -1.00 -10.47 6.97
C LEU A 205 -1.30 -11.10 8.33
N GLU A 206 -2.50 -10.88 8.88
CA GLU A 206 -2.94 -11.47 10.15
C GLU A 206 -2.88 -12.99 10.09
N ARG A 207 -3.48 -13.61 9.06
CA ARG A 207 -3.49 -15.06 8.89
C ARG A 207 -2.08 -15.64 8.76
N SER A 208 -1.19 -14.95 8.04
CA SER A 208 0.21 -15.35 7.89
C SER A 208 0.96 -15.28 9.21
N VAL A 209 0.83 -14.16 9.94
CA VAL A 209 1.48 -13.95 11.23
C VAL A 209 0.97 -14.91 12.28
N CYS A 210 -0.33 -15.18 12.33
CA CYS A 210 -0.91 -16.16 13.24
C CYS A 210 -0.29 -17.54 13.03
N ARG A 211 -0.21 -18.03 11.78
CA ARG A 211 0.44 -19.33 11.47
C ARG A 211 1.92 -19.36 11.83
N MET A 212 2.64 -18.24 11.62
CA MET A 212 4.05 -18.11 12.01
C MET A 212 4.25 -18.22 13.52
N ILE A 213 3.42 -17.53 14.31
CA ILE A 213 3.48 -17.55 15.78
C ILE A 213 3.16 -18.95 16.34
N HIS A 214 2.13 -19.60 15.78
CA HIS A 214 1.71 -20.93 16.22
C HIS A 214 2.56 -22.08 15.64
N ARG A 215 3.65 -21.78 14.91
CA ARG A 215 4.53 -22.77 14.26
C ARG A 215 3.79 -23.72 13.30
N GLN A 216 2.73 -23.23 12.67
CA GLN A 216 1.92 -23.93 11.67
C GLN A 216 2.36 -23.59 10.23
N VAL A 217 3.61 -23.18 10.07
CA VAL A 217 4.18 -22.85 8.76
C VAL A 217 4.67 -24.14 8.13
N ALA A 218 4.31 -24.35 6.87
CA ALA A 218 4.74 -25.49 6.10
C ALA A 218 4.30 -26.86 6.69
N THR A 219 3.18 -26.89 7.42
CA THR A 219 2.59 -28.11 8.00
C THR A 219 1.29 -28.50 7.29
N ILE A 220 1.12 -29.79 6.98
CA ILE A 220 -0.08 -30.33 6.29
C ILE A 220 -1.32 -30.36 7.21
N ALA A 221 -1.17 -30.09 8.51
CA ALA A 221 -2.25 -30.15 9.51
C ALA A 221 -3.22 -28.94 9.40
N TRP A 222 -4.06 -28.95 8.35
CA TRP A 222 -5.02 -27.89 8.04
C TRP A 222 -6.16 -27.76 9.07
N PHE A 223 -6.64 -28.89 9.61
CA PHE A 223 -7.79 -28.90 10.52
C PHE A 223 -7.50 -28.26 11.88
N GLU A 224 -6.28 -28.37 12.40
CA GLU A 224 -5.88 -27.70 13.65
C GLU A 224 -5.58 -26.20 13.42
N ALA A 225 -5.11 -25.83 12.22
CA ALA A 225 -4.82 -24.45 11.88
C ALA A 225 -6.08 -23.61 11.62
N ASP A 226 -7.18 -24.21 11.15
CA ASP A 226 -8.39 -23.45 10.81
C ASP A 226 -9.20 -22.99 12.04
N SER A 227 -9.04 -23.68 13.18
CA SER A 227 -9.72 -23.30 14.43
C SER A 227 -9.07 -22.11 15.13
N VAL A 228 -7.73 -21.95 15.04
CA VAL A 228 -6.98 -20.87 15.70
C VAL A 228 -6.71 -19.70 14.76
N CYS A 229 -6.16 -19.98 13.58
CA CYS A 229 -5.70 -18.98 12.60
C CYS A 229 -6.53 -18.98 11.31
N GLY A 230 -7.71 -19.58 11.34
CA GLY A 230 -8.55 -19.79 10.18
C GLY A 230 -9.81 -18.94 10.15
N SER A 231 -10.75 -19.35 9.32
CA SER A 231 -11.96 -18.56 9.04
C SER A 231 -12.89 -18.36 10.24
N HIS A 232 -12.71 -19.13 11.31
CA HIS A 232 -13.42 -18.99 12.58
C HIS A 232 -12.77 -17.99 13.56
N SER A 233 -11.60 -17.43 13.22
CA SER A 233 -10.93 -16.43 14.07
C SER A 233 -11.65 -15.08 14.01
N VAL A 234 -11.94 -14.52 15.19
CA VAL A 234 -12.50 -13.16 15.33
C VAL A 234 -11.47 -12.09 14.95
N ALA A 235 -10.17 -12.41 14.91
CA ALA A 235 -9.13 -11.48 14.51
C ALA A 235 -9.27 -11.04 13.04
N ILE A 236 -9.69 -11.96 12.15
CA ILE A 236 -9.88 -11.68 10.72
C ILE A 236 -10.88 -10.53 10.47
N PRO A 237 -12.14 -10.59 10.95
CA PRO A 237 -13.08 -9.49 10.74
C PRO A 237 -12.67 -8.21 11.46
N VAL A 238 -11.99 -8.29 12.61
CA VAL A 238 -11.45 -7.11 13.30
C VAL A 238 -10.45 -6.40 12.40
N VAL A 239 -9.46 -7.12 11.87
CA VAL A 239 -8.43 -6.54 11.00
C VAL A 239 -9.03 -6.02 9.68
N LEU A 240 -10.04 -6.69 9.13
CA LEU A 240 -10.77 -6.22 7.95
C LEU A 240 -11.54 -4.91 8.20
N VAL A 241 -12.15 -4.74 9.38
CA VAL A 241 -13.01 -3.58 9.68
C VAL A 241 -12.22 -2.36 10.14
N LEU A 242 -11.04 -2.56 10.75
CA LEU A 242 -10.23 -1.49 11.33
C LEU A 242 -9.97 -0.30 10.38
N PRO A 243 -9.54 -0.48 9.12
CA PRO A 243 -9.34 0.64 8.20
C PRO A 243 -10.60 1.50 7.99
N TYR A 244 -11.77 0.87 7.93
CA TYR A 244 -13.06 1.56 7.79
C TYR A 244 -13.45 2.31 9.06
N LEU A 245 -13.17 1.74 10.24
CA LEU A 245 -13.39 2.41 11.52
C LEU A 245 -12.48 3.62 11.69
N PHE A 246 -11.20 3.52 11.31
CA PHE A 246 -10.29 4.66 11.34
C PHE A 246 -10.81 5.81 10.47
N ARG A 247 -11.26 5.51 9.25
CA ARG A 247 -11.88 6.52 8.38
C ARG A 247 -13.18 7.08 8.93
N LEU A 248 -14.03 6.24 9.52
CA LEU A 248 -15.26 6.67 10.19
C LEU A 248 -14.94 7.68 11.30
N PHE A 249 -14.03 7.34 12.22
CA PHE A 249 -13.65 8.22 13.34
C PHE A 249 -12.96 9.50 12.89
N GLN A 250 -12.09 9.43 11.87
CA GLN A 250 -11.51 10.63 11.27
C GLN A 250 -12.58 11.56 10.68
N CYS A 251 -13.57 11.02 9.97
CA CYS A 251 -14.64 11.83 9.39
C CYS A 251 -15.55 12.45 10.46
N LEU A 252 -15.87 11.71 11.53
CA LEU A 252 -16.62 12.24 12.67
C LEU A 252 -15.84 13.32 13.42
N ARG A 253 -14.53 13.11 13.59
CA ARG A 253 -13.65 14.12 14.20
C ARG A 253 -13.61 15.39 13.37
N GLN A 254 -13.42 15.25 12.06
CA GLN A 254 -13.40 16.38 11.14
C GLN A 254 -14.74 17.13 11.16
N PHE A 255 -15.87 16.42 11.20
CA PHE A 255 -17.19 17.04 11.34
C PHE A 255 -17.32 17.85 12.64
N LYS A 256 -16.82 17.31 13.76
CA LYS A 256 -16.79 18.01 15.04
C LYS A 256 -15.97 19.31 14.97
N ASP A 257 -14.84 19.28 14.28
CA ASP A 257 -13.92 20.42 14.19
C ASP A 257 -14.40 21.48 13.18
N THR A 258 -15.03 21.10 12.05
CA THR A 258 -15.37 22.02 10.95
C THR A 258 -16.86 22.28 10.75
N GLY A 259 -17.75 21.42 11.25
CA GLY A 259 -19.19 21.48 11.00
C GLY A 259 -19.62 21.11 9.56
N GLU A 260 -18.68 20.71 8.69
CA GLU A 260 -18.98 20.43 7.28
C GLU A 260 -19.79 19.14 7.09
N LYS A 261 -21.07 19.24 6.71
CA LYS A 261 -21.96 18.08 6.47
C LYS A 261 -21.41 17.04 5.49
N ALA A 262 -20.55 17.43 4.55
CA ALA A 262 -19.93 16.51 3.61
C ALA A 262 -19.07 15.44 4.31
N THR A 263 -18.42 15.80 5.42
CA THR A 263 -17.60 14.88 6.23
C THR A 263 -18.47 13.83 6.92
N LEU A 264 -19.65 14.21 7.41
CA LEU A 264 -20.63 13.29 8.00
C LEU A 264 -21.20 12.30 6.97
N LEU A 265 -21.47 12.75 5.73
CA LEU A 265 -21.85 11.84 4.64
C LEU A 265 -20.73 10.85 4.30
N ASN A 266 -19.48 11.29 4.38
CA ASN A 266 -18.33 10.40 4.20
C ASN A 266 -18.21 9.39 5.35
N ALA A 267 -18.47 9.81 6.59
CA ALA A 267 -18.56 8.92 7.76
C ALA A 267 -19.61 7.83 7.53
N LEU A 268 -20.81 8.21 7.07
CA LEU A 268 -21.88 7.28 6.73
C LEU A 268 -21.47 6.28 5.64
N LYS A 269 -20.74 6.74 4.61
CA LYS A 269 -20.18 5.84 3.59
C LYS A 269 -19.34 4.73 4.21
N TYR A 270 -18.35 5.08 5.05
CA TYR A 270 -17.47 4.06 5.66
C TYR A 270 -18.20 3.18 6.68
N SER A 271 -19.24 3.67 7.36
CA SER A 271 -20.05 2.83 8.26
C SER A 271 -20.84 1.75 7.52
N THR A 272 -21.22 1.96 6.24
CA THR A 272 -21.93 0.93 5.46
C THR A 272 -21.10 -0.32 5.19
N ALA A 273 -19.77 -0.25 5.28
CA ALA A 273 -18.89 -1.42 5.12
C ALA A 273 -18.91 -2.35 6.36
N VAL A 274 -19.20 -1.81 7.54
CA VAL A 274 -19.14 -2.55 8.82
C VAL A 274 -20.12 -3.73 8.86
N PRO A 275 -21.43 -3.55 8.53
CA PRO A 275 -22.36 -4.68 8.49
C PRO A 275 -21.96 -5.77 7.51
N VAL A 276 -21.39 -5.42 6.35
CA VAL A 276 -20.92 -6.39 5.35
C VAL A 276 -19.84 -7.29 5.95
N ILE A 277 -18.87 -6.71 6.66
CA ILE A 277 -17.76 -7.44 7.25
C ILE A 277 -18.24 -8.31 8.42
N CYS A 278 -19.01 -7.74 9.35
CA CYS A 278 -19.53 -8.48 10.50
C CYS A 278 -20.42 -9.66 10.08
N LEU A 279 -21.32 -9.46 9.11
CA LEU A 279 -22.17 -10.53 8.59
C LEU A 279 -21.36 -11.58 7.81
N SER A 280 -20.28 -11.17 7.11
CA SER A 280 -19.38 -12.12 6.44
C SER A 280 -18.71 -13.07 7.44
N ALA A 281 -18.33 -12.57 8.62
CA ALA A 281 -17.74 -13.39 9.67
C ALA A 281 -18.78 -14.25 10.39
N LEU A 282 -19.97 -13.70 10.62
CA LEU A 282 -21.05 -14.42 11.30
C LEU A 282 -21.41 -15.73 10.60
N LYS A 283 -21.21 -15.82 9.28
CA LYS A 283 -21.32 -17.06 8.49
C LYS A 283 -20.66 -18.28 9.15
N TYR A 284 -19.51 -18.10 9.79
CA TYR A 284 -18.71 -19.17 10.38
C TYR A 284 -19.14 -19.52 11.81
N HIS A 285 -20.07 -18.78 12.41
CA HIS A 285 -20.50 -18.94 13.81
C HIS A 285 -21.99 -19.24 13.97
N VAL A 286 -22.71 -19.45 12.86
CA VAL A 286 -24.15 -19.72 12.87
C VAL A 286 -24.46 -21.00 12.10
N PHE A 287 -25.57 -21.65 12.46
CA PHE A 287 -26.05 -22.84 11.76
C PHE A 287 -26.37 -22.52 10.28
N PRO A 288 -26.10 -23.45 9.34
CA PRO A 288 -26.32 -23.24 7.90
C PRO A 288 -27.73 -22.77 7.53
N ASP A 289 -28.76 -23.26 8.23
CA ASP A 289 -30.16 -22.87 7.98
C ASP A 289 -30.42 -21.42 8.35
N LYS A 290 -29.90 -20.96 9.50
CA LYS A 290 -29.99 -19.55 9.91
C LYS A 290 -29.19 -18.65 8.98
N TRP A 291 -28.00 -19.09 8.55
CA TRP A 291 -27.21 -18.37 7.55
C TRP A 291 -28.02 -18.16 6.27
N THR A 292 -28.58 -19.23 5.70
CA THR A 292 -29.25 -19.17 4.41
C THR A 292 -30.52 -18.34 4.43
N ASN A 293 -31.34 -18.49 5.48
CA ASN A 293 -32.66 -17.88 5.55
C ASN A 293 -32.68 -16.46 6.12
N VAL A 294 -31.72 -16.10 7.00
CA VAL A 294 -31.75 -14.81 7.72
C VAL A 294 -30.51 -13.96 7.39
N TYR A 295 -29.31 -14.48 7.65
CA TYR A 295 -28.11 -13.65 7.61
C TYR A 295 -27.58 -13.41 6.20
N ARG A 296 -27.76 -14.35 5.26
CA ARG A 296 -27.34 -14.21 3.87
C ARG A 296 -28.15 -13.12 3.13
N PRO A 297 -29.49 -13.03 3.24
CA PRO A 297 -30.24 -11.89 2.73
C PRO A 297 -29.79 -10.55 3.32
N LEU A 298 -29.56 -10.48 4.64
CA LEU A 298 -29.04 -9.26 5.29
C LEU A 298 -27.65 -8.87 4.79
N TRP A 299 -26.78 -9.86 4.58
CA TRP A 299 -25.44 -9.67 4.04
C TRP A 299 -25.50 -9.16 2.59
N LEU A 300 -26.40 -9.70 1.77
CA LEU A 300 -26.64 -9.23 0.41
C LEU A 300 -27.14 -7.79 0.39
N LEU A 301 -28.14 -7.47 1.21
CA LEU A 301 -28.67 -6.11 1.34
C LEU A 301 -27.57 -5.13 1.75
N SER A 302 -26.81 -5.48 2.80
CA SER A 302 -25.68 -4.67 3.26
C SER A 302 -24.62 -4.48 2.16
N SER A 303 -24.32 -5.54 1.41
CA SER A 303 -23.34 -5.50 0.31
C SER A 303 -23.79 -4.60 -0.83
N VAL A 304 -25.07 -4.65 -1.19
CA VAL A 304 -25.68 -3.77 -2.19
C VAL A 304 -25.66 -2.32 -1.70
N MET A 305 -26.13 -2.05 -0.48
CA MET A 305 -26.12 -0.70 0.10
C MET A 305 -24.71 -0.08 0.12
N ASN A 306 -23.73 -0.82 0.63
CA ASN A 306 -22.33 -0.38 0.67
C ASN A 306 -21.78 -0.11 -0.73
N SER A 307 -22.02 -1.02 -1.68
CA SER A 307 -21.51 -0.90 -3.04
C SER A 307 -22.17 0.26 -3.79
N SER A 308 -23.48 0.44 -3.65
CA SER A 308 -24.24 1.54 -4.25
C SER A 308 -23.84 2.90 -3.68
N TYR A 309 -23.68 3.02 -2.35
CA TYR A 309 -23.19 4.27 -1.75
C TYR A 309 -21.78 4.57 -2.23
N SER A 310 -20.87 3.60 -2.14
CA SER A 310 -19.48 3.77 -2.57
C SER A 310 -19.39 4.17 -4.04
N PHE A 311 -20.20 3.55 -4.91
CA PHE A 311 -20.29 3.91 -6.32
C PHE A 311 -20.82 5.33 -6.53
N TYR A 312 -21.90 5.73 -5.84
CA TYR A 312 -22.40 7.10 -5.88
C TYR A 312 -21.31 8.10 -5.49
N TRP A 313 -20.55 7.80 -4.43
CA TRP A 313 -19.47 8.66 -3.98
C TRP A 313 -18.35 8.75 -5.01
N ASP A 314 -17.91 7.62 -5.56
CA ASP A 314 -16.85 7.58 -6.55
C ASP A 314 -17.18 8.41 -7.79
N VAL A 315 -18.42 8.31 -8.28
CA VAL A 315 -18.88 9.04 -9.47
C VAL A 315 -19.10 10.51 -9.16
N LYS A 316 -19.83 10.83 -8.08
CA LYS A 316 -20.30 12.20 -7.85
C LYS A 316 -19.30 13.08 -7.10
N ARG A 317 -18.54 12.51 -6.17
CA ARG A 317 -17.58 13.24 -5.33
C ARG A 317 -16.16 13.13 -5.88
N ASP A 318 -15.77 11.93 -6.30
CA ASP A 318 -14.39 11.63 -6.66
C ASP A 318 -14.13 11.64 -8.18
N TRP A 319 -15.18 11.77 -9.02
CA TRP A 319 -15.11 11.81 -10.49
C TRP A 319 -14.36 10.62 -11.11
N ASN A 320 -14.35 9.47 -10.42
CA ASN A 320 -13.57 8.31 -10.80
C ASN A 320 -14.42 7.29 -11.58
N LEU A 321 -14.50 7.47 -12.90
CA LEU A 321 -15.38 6.72 -13.79
C LEU A 321 -14.88 5.30 -14.13
N SER A 322 -13.61 4.95 -13.86
CA SER A 322 -12.98 3.66 -14.21
C SER A 322 -13.53 2.43 -13.46
N ASN A 323 -14.66 2.59 -12.75
CA ASN A 323 -14.85 1.98 -11.44
C ASN A 323 -16.10 1.07 -11.33
N LEU A 324 -16.98 1.07 -12.34
CA LEU A 324 -18.22 0.28 -12.28
C LEU A 324 -17.94 -1.23 -12.11
N ILE A 325 -16.95 -1.76 -12.84
CA ILE A 325 -16.60 -3.20 -12.80
C ILE A 325 -16.00 -3.58 -11.44
N LEU A 326 -15.13 -2.75 -10.86
CA LEU A 326 -14.49 -3.04 -9.58
C LEU A 326 -15.46 -2.99 -8.41
N ARG A 327 -16.52 -2.18 -8.48
CA ARG A 327 -17.58 -2.16 -7.46
C ARG A 327 -18.50 -3.37 -7.51
N CYS A 328 -18.50 -4.13 -8.60
CA CYS A 328 -19.16 -5.44 -8.68
C CYS A 328 -18.26 -6.60 -8.24
N THR A 329 -17.00 -6.36 -7.86
CA THR A 329 -16.08 -7.45 -7.51
C THR A 329 -16.60 -8.31 -6.38
N TRP A 330 -17.28 -7.78 -5.37
CA TRP A 330 -17.85 -8.58 -4.28
C TRP A 330 -18.72 -9.76 -4.75
N THR A 331 -19.24 -9.75 -5.98
CA THR A 331 -19.95 -10.89 -6.59
C THR A 331 -19.08 -12.14 -6.75
N TYR A 332 -17.74 -12.02 -6.85
CA TYR A 332 -16.84 -13.18 -6.78
C TYR A 332 -17.05 -13.95 -5.48
N LYS A 333 -17.43 -13.24 -4.41
CA LYS A 333 -17.73 -13.84 -3.11
C LYS A 333 -19.00 -14.69 -3.14
N LEU A 334 -19.82 -14.66 -4.17
CA LEU A 334 -21.00 -15.54 -4.28
C LEU A 334 -20.60 -16.94 -4.73
N SER A 335 -19.54 -17.07 -5.52
CA SER A 335 -19.03 -18.35 -5.99
C SER A 335 -18.01 -18.91 -5.00
N ALA A 336 -18.27 -20.13 -4.50
CA ALA A 336 -17.29 -20.83 -3.67
C ALA A 336 -15.98 -21.06 -4.44
N HIS A 337 -16.06 -21.42 -5.72
CA HIS A 337 -14.88 -21.68 -6.55
C HIS A 337 -13.98 -20.42 -6.70
N LEU A 338 -14.57 -19.26 -6.99
CA LEU A 338 -13.82 -18.01 -7.15
C LEU A 338 -13.23 -17.49 -5.83
N ARG A 339 -13.89 -17.75 -4.68
CA ARG A 339 -13.37 -17.33 -3.37
C ARG A 339 -12.12 -18.08 -2.92
N HIS A 340 -11.99 -19.35 -3.28
CA HIS A 340 -10.85 -20.18 -2.89
C HIS A 340 -9.72 -20.12 -3.92
N ASN A 341 -9.95 -19.48 -5.07
CA ASN A 341 -8.92 -19.26 -6.07
C ASN A 341 -8.01 -18.09 -5.66
N TYR A 342 -6.79 -18.42 -5.24
CA TYR A 342 -5.80 -17.45 -4.77
C TYR A 342 -5.43 -16.41 -5.84
N LEU A 343 -5.42 -16.77 -7.13
CA LEU A 343 -5.17 -15.84 -8.24
C LEU A 343 -6.31 -14.83 -8.39
N THR A 344 -7.56 -15.26 -8.25
CA THR A 344 -8.72 -14.36 -8.27
C THR A 344 -8.65 -13.36 -7.12
N VAL A 345 -8.35 -13.83 -5.91
CA VAL A 345 -8.22 -12.97 -4.73
C VAL A 345 -7.07 -11.97 -4.90
N PHE A 346 -5.93 -12.41 -5.43
CA PHE A 346 -4.80 -11.54 -5.76
C PHE A 346 -5.19 -10.45 -6.75
N ALA A 347 -5.72 -10.84 -7.91
CA ALA A 347 -6.04 -9.92 -9.00
C ALA A 347 -7.04 -8.85 -8.55
N ILE A 348 -8.10 -9.24 -7.81
CA ILE A 348 -9.09 -8.30 -7.30
C ILE A 348 -8.49 -7.35 -6.27
N THR A 349 -7.62 -7.84 -5.38
CA THR A 349 -6.94 -6.99 -4.39
C THR A 349 -5.95 -6.03 -5.07
N ALA A 350 -5.18 -6.51 -6.05
CA ALA A 350 -4.27 -5.68 -6.83
C ALA A 350 -5.03 -4.60 -7.62
N LEU A 351 -6.15 -4.94 -8.24
CA LEU A 351 -6.99 -3.97 -8.95
C LEU A 351 -7.58 -2.91 -8.02
N GLU A 352 -8.01 -3.28 -6.81
CA GLU A 352 -8.51 -2.31 -5.82
C GLU A 352 -7.42 -1.35 -5.34
N ILE A 353 -6.18 -1.83 -5.17
CA ILE A 353 -5.03 -0.97 -4.88
C ILE A 353 -4.74 -0.07 -6.08
N PHE A 354 -4.61 -0.62 -7.29
CA PHE A 354 -4.33 0.14 -8.51
C PHE A 354 -5.34 1.29 -8.71
N ARG A 355 -6.63 0.98 -8.56
CA ARG A 355 -7.73 1.95 -8.62
C ARG A 355 -7.53 3.11 -7.64
N ARG A 356 -7.10 2.83 -6.41
CA ARG A 356 -6.83 3.87 -5.40
C ARG A 356 -5.71 4.80 -5.86
N PHE A 357 -4.64 4.24 -6.42
CA PHE A 357 -3.48 5.01 -6.89
C PHE A 357 -3.78 5.86 -8.13
N GLN A 358 -4.72 5.45 -8.98
CA GLN A 358 -5.26 6.32 -10.04
C GLN A 358 -5.96 7.56 -9.47
N TRP A 359 -6.81 7.38 -8.46
CA TRP A 359 -7.54 8.49 -7.84
C TRP A 359 -6.64 9.45 -7.05
N ILE A 360 -5.59 8.93 -6.42
CA ILE A 360 -4.62 9.72 -5.65
C ILE A 360 -4.06 10.89 -6.46
N PHE A 361 -3.81 10.66 -7.76
CA PHE A 361 -3.30 11.70 -8.65
C PHE A 361 -4.21 12.95 -8.64
N PHE A 362 -5.48 12.78 -9.01
CA PHE A 362 -6.46 13.86 -9.04
C PHE A 362 -6.68 14.49 -7.68
N ARG A 363 -6.59 13.69 -6.61
CA ARG A 363 -6.80 14.19 -5.26
C ARG A 363 -5.71 15.17 -4.84
N VAL A 364 -4.45 14.81 -5.04
CA VAL A 364 -3.30 15.65 -4.67
C VAL A 364 -3.27 16.91 -5.52
N GLU A 365 -3.53 16.80 -6.82
CA GLU A 365 -3.63 17.96 -7.72
C GLU A 365 -4.74 18.94 -7.31
N ASN A 366 -5.91 18.43 -6.92
CA ASN A 366 -7.01 19.26 -6.43
C ASN A 366 -6.64 19.98 -5.12
N GLU A 367 -5.99 19.30 -4.17
CA GLU A 367 -5.52 19.97 -2.93
C GLU A 367 -4.43 21.01 -3.21
N TRP A 368 -3.50 20.72 -4.13
CA TRP A 368 -2.51 21.70 -4.58
C TRP A 368 -3.17 22.96 -5.15
N SER A 369 -4.17 22.76 -6.02
CA SER A 369 -4.91 23.84 -6.65
C SER A 369 -5.64 24.70 -5.62
N LYS A 370 -6.32 24.08 -4.64
CA LYS A 370 -6.96 24.82 -3.53
C LYS A 370 -5.96 25.63 -2.71
N MET A 371 -4.77 25.07 -2.43
CA MET A 371 -3.72 25.78 -1.70
C MET A 371 -3.16 26.98 -2.46
N ASN A 372 -3.17 26.95 -3.79
CA ASN A 372 -2.72 28.07 -4.63
C ASN A 372 -3.82 29.11 -4.91
N MET A 373 -5.10 28.72 -4.85
CA MET A 373 -6.22 29.66 -4.97
C MET A 373 -6.44 30.49 -3.69
N LYS A 374 -6.25 29.88 -2.50
CA LYS A 374 -6.38 30.58 -1.20
C LYS A 374 -5.50 31.83 -1.03
N PRO A 375 -4.20 31.85 -1.40
CA PRO A 375 -3.36 33.04 -1.27
C PRO A 375 -3.79 34.17 -2.20
N ASN A 376 -4.31 33.88 -3.40
CA ASN A 376 -4.77 34.93 -4.32
C ASN A 376 -6.00 35.68 -3.81
N VAL A 377 -6.87 35.03 -3.02
CA VAL A 377 -8.04 35.68 -2.42
C VAL A 377 -7.63 36.59 -1.25
N HIS A 378 -6.69 36.17 -0.40
CA HIS A 378 -6.18 37.03 0.67
C HIS A 378 -5.41 38.24 0.12
N ILE A 379 -4.62 38.06 -0.95
CA ILE A 379 -3.94 39.17 -1.62
C ILE A 379 -4.98 40.11 -2.27
N SER A 380 -5.97 39.60 -3.00
CA SER A 380 -6.99 40.44 -3.64
C SER A 380 -7.84 41.23 -2.63
N MET A 381 -8.17 40.62 -1.50
CA MET A 381 -8.95 41.27 -0.44
C MET A 381 -8.11 42.31 0.31
N SER A 382 -6.81 42.06 0.51
CA SER A 382 -5.88 43.05 1.06
C SER A 382 -5.59 44.21 0.10
N THR A 383 -5.54 43.98 -1.22
CA THR A 383 -5.39 45.06 -2.20
C THR A 383 -6.66 45.90 -2.31
N LEU A 384 -7.85 45.29 -2.25
CA LEU A 384 -9.11 46.03 -2.21
C LEU A 384 -9.23 46.90 -0.95
N SER A 385 -8.88 46.36 0.23
CA SER A 385 -8.90 47.16 1.46
C SER A 385 -7.90 48.31 1.40
N THR A 386 -6.73 48.10 0.79
CA THR A 386 -5.71 49.16 0.65
C THR A 386 -6.11 50.23 -0.39
N GLU A 387 -6.88 49.88 -1.42
CA GLU A 387 -7.44 50.85 -2.38
C GLU A 387 -8.63 51.63 -1.80
N GLU A 388 -9.52 50.97 -1.05
CA GLU A 388 -10.60 51.65 -0.31
C GLU A 388 -10.04 52.63 0.74
N ASP A 389 -9.02 52.24 1.49
CA ASP A 389 -8.34 53.11 2.46
C ASP A 389 -7.65 54.31 1.78
N LYS A 390 -7.15 54.16 0.55
CA LYS A 390 -6.58 55.27 -0.22
C LYS A 390 -7.66 56.23 -0.74
N LEU A 391 -8.82 55.73 -1.15
CA LEU A 391 -9.95 56.54 -1.62
C LEU A 391 -10.66 57.31 -0.48
N LEU A 392 -10.71 56.73 0.72
CA LEU A 392 -11.23 57.38 1.93
C LEU A 392 -10.27 58.44 2.48
N ASN A 393 -8.96 58.25 2.34
CA ASN A 393 -7.97 59.26 2.73
C ASN A 393 -7.81 60.39 1.70
N SER A 394 -8.12 60.17 0.41
CA SER A 394 -8.09 61.24 -0.59
C SER A 394 -9.32 62.15 -0.53
N SER A 395 -10.41 61.74 0.11
CA SER A 395 -11.66 62.51 0.24
C SER A 395 -11.73 63.35 1.52
N SER A 396 -10.71 63.29 2.38
CA SER A 396 -10.63 64.02 3.65
C SER A 396 -9.70 65.25 3.61
N HIS A 397 -9.17 65.60 2.44
CA HIS A 397 -8.38 66.81 2.20
C HIS A 397 -9.01 67.66 1.10
N ASP A 398 -10.19 68.22 1.35
CA ASP A 398 -10.73 69.38 0.63
C ASP A 398 -11.87 69.99 1.48
N VAL A 399 -11.51 70.82 2.47
CA VAL A 399 -12.39 71.82 3.10
C VAL A 399 -11.59 73.09 3.34
#